data_AF-A0A2V3ZMB2-F1
#
_entry.id   AF-A0A2V3ZMB2-F1
#
_cell.length_a   1.000
_cell.length_b   1.000
_cell.length_c   1.000
_cell.angle_alpha   90.00
_cell.angle_beta   90.00
_cell.angle_gamma   90.00
#
_symmetry.space_group_name_H-M   'P 1'
#
loop_
_entity.id
_entity.type
_entity.pdbx_description
1 polymer ?
#
loop_
_entity_poly.entity_id
_entity_poly.type
_entity_poly.pdbx_seq_one_letter_code
_entity_poly.pdbx_strand_id
1 'polypeptide(L)'
;MQQSTQNKRKVLPRKQVAKKMADVLSGIRVPDLPYPAGRLPADAASDWRPLLLSCWMEQRDETVTRLIRSVSLNWSVQQINSAYIADRIMGVFLKTSGLHPELARRIARLRFFFAWRMNLEGAGALHETLIQWLDSLQDCRGWSASGGRSAKVILDQLDALVIAVSGSFDSGDIEPVLAFCRHWEDDAARREQQNERLRHRLLVTEQGAARQRRAEQTARALVGRALQNRQLPQAVVGFIFDHWFRLLKQIVWEEGTEGENWRHAGKLLEWLVWIGDPGLSDQDRNRLYTVGEQIGDRITDVWNRVLDKPLGEEALEGVQAVMVARLRGEIPDLVPALPADDRFSWDSSWLTFSAPAEKEVALMTGRWFVEGEGNSEQRRFFFALLPETCEVLWTNGAGVKLGLLPWSRFVESFDRGTLRLLPPLKPFGEVLAETITSLSVVLERQKLQREQAAKEAKARAEALRREKEEAEQRRQQEQAARQQELARRQQAAAAQQLADEEAEQDRLLREKEAAARELVDSIKLGGWIVEESTGEGQPPVRLKLAVRINASKKLVFVDRLGLNRSEFLVDQLVDEIVAGHIRVLGLSAEFDDTLSRVVGRIRVGRN
;
A
#
# COMPACT_ATOMS: atom_id res chain seq x y z
N MET A 1 -26.96 16.02 -8.35
CA MET A 1 -25.94 14.97 -8.09
C MET A 1 -24.83 15.58 -7.25
N GLN A 2 -24.55 14.96 -6.10
CA GLN A 2 -23.79 15.53 -4.99
C GLN A 2 -22.40 16.02 -5.40
N GLN A 3 -22.13 17.29 -5.10
CA GLN A 3 -20.80 17.89 -5.14
C GLN A 3 -19.90 17.16 -4.15
N SER A 4 -18.99 16.32 -4.68
CA SER A 4 -17.85 15.82 -3.93
C SER A 4 -16.91 17.00 -3.65
N THR A 5 -16.94 17.49 -2.42
CA THR A 5 -15.92 18.39 -1.86
C THR A 5 -14.57 17.71 -1.97
N GLN A 6 -13.81 18.05 -3.02
CA GLN A 6 -12.37 17.84 -3.07
C GLN A 6 -11.74 18.65 -1.93
N ASN A 7 -11.56 17.99 -0.79
CA ASN A 7 -10.69 18.46 0.27
C ASN A 7 -9.28 18.51 -0.33
N LYS A 8 -8.84 19.68 -0.81
CA LYS A 8 -7.44 19.95 -1.16
C LYS A 8 -6.62 19.73 0.12
N ARG A 9 -6.17 18.49 0.35
CA ARG A 9 -5.24 18.16 1.44
C ARG A 9 -4.02 19.05 1.23
N LYS A 10 -3.74 19.94 2.20
CA LYS A 10 -2.52 20.77 2.18
C LYS A 10 -1.33 19.84 1.97
N VAL A 11 -0.61 20.03 0.85
CA VAL A 11 0.64 19.32 0.56
C VAL A 11 1.61 19.64 1.69
N LEU A 12 2.12 18.60 2.37
CA LEU A 12 2.99 18.79 3.51
C LEU A 12 4.32 19.43 3.08
N PRO A 13 4.91 20.33 3.88
CA PRO A 13 6.25 20.86 3.63
C PRO A 13 7.28 19.71 3.51
N ARG A 14 8.23 19.83 2.58
CA ARG A 14 9.22 18.77 2.28
C ARG A 14 9.98 18.25 3.51
N LYS A 15 10.39 19.14 4.44
CA LYS A 15 11.05 18.74 5.70
C LYS A 15 10.19 17.78 6.54
N GLN A 16 8.87 18.00 6.53
CA GLN A 16 7.93 17.10 7.23
C GLN A 16 7.76 15.78 6.49
N VAL A 17 7.77 15.79 5.16
CA VAL A 17 7.73 14.57 4.34
C VAL A 17 8.97 13.70 4.60
N ALA A 18 10.17 14.28 4.63
CA ALA A 18 11.41 13.56 4.92
C ALA A 18 11.38 12.92 6.32
N LYS A 19 10.94 13.66 7.35
CA LYS A 19 10.79 13.10 8.70
C LYS A 19 9.81 11.91 8.73
N LYS A 20 8.62 12.08 8.15
CA LYS A 20 7.62 11.01 8.05
C LYS A 20 8.13 9.81 7.26
N MET A 21 8.91 10.05 6.22
CA MET A 21 9.51 9.00 5.41
C MET A 21 10.50 8.15 6.21
N ALA A 22 11.33 8.77 7.05
CA ALA A 22 12.22 8.05 7.96
C ALA A 22 11.45 7.18 8.97
N ASP A 23 10.35 7.70 9.52
CA ASP A 23 9.47 6.94 10.44
C ASP A 23 8.82 5.76 9.72
N VAL A 24 8.35 5.94 8.48
CA VAL A 24 7.72 4.89 7.67
C VAL A 24 8.75 3.81 7.30
N LEU A 25 9.95 4.20 6.82
CA LEU A 25 11.02 3.27 6.44
C LEU A 25 11.43 2.34 7.60
N SER A 26 11.46 2.83 8.83
CA SER A 26 11.83 2.03 9.99
C SER A 26 10.65 1.25 10.60
N GLY A 27 9.45 1.83 10.59
CA GLY A 27 8.37 1.38 11.46
C GLY A 27 7.24 0.58 10.81
N ILE A 28 6.97 0.78 9.51
CA ILE A 28 5.78 0.18 8.90
C ILE A 28 5.93 -1.34 8.81
N ARG A 29 4.82 -2.07 8.97
CA ARG A 29 4.74 -3.50 8.64
C ARG A 29 3.62 -3.74 7.66
N VAL A 30 3.94 -4.37 6.55
CA VAL A 30 2.99 -4.70 5.50
C VAL A 30 2.69 -6.21 5.55
N PRO A 31 1.42 -6.63 5.55
CA PRO A 31 1.09 -8.05 5.48
C PRO A 31 1.75 -8.75 4.29
N ASP A 32 2.03 -10.05 4.43
CA ASP A 32 2.54 -10.93 3.37
C ASP A 32 3.94 -10.60 2.81
N LEU A 33 4.66 -9.66 3.44
CA LEU A 33 6.08 -9.41 3.16
C LEU A 33 6.99 -10.19 4.13
N PRO A 34 8.21 -10.59 3.71
CA PRO A 34 9.08 -11.51 4.43
C PRO A 34 9.82 -10.83 5.60
N TYR A 35 9.08 -10.26 6.57
CA TYR A 35 9.68 -9.63 7.74
C TYR A 35 10.37 -10.66 8.64
N PRO A 36 11.55 -10.34 9.19
CA PRO A 36 12.21 -11.21 10.14
C PRO A 36 11.40 -11.28 11.44
N ALA A 37 11.38 -12.46 12.08
CA ALA A 37 10.67 -12.71 13.33
C ALA A 37 11.22 -11.89 14.53
N GLY A 38 12.44 -11.35 14.41
CA GLY A 38 13.11 -10.53 15.44
C GLY A 38 14.02 -9.45 14.85
N ARG A 39 14.77 -8.76 15.70
CA ARG A 39 15.83 -7.85 15.24
C ARG A 39 16.98 -8.67 14.67
N LEU A 40 17.17 -8.56 13.36
CA LEU A 40 18.39 -9.05 12.72
C LEU A 40 19.58 -8.17 13.16
N PRO A 41 20.74 -8.76 13.49
CA PRO A 41 22.02 -8.07 13.53
C PRO A 41 22.29 -7.32 12.21
N ALA A 42 22.99 -6.18 12.27
CA ALA A 42 23.20 -5.31 11.11
C ALA A 42 23.96 -6.00 9.95
N ASP A 43 24.78 -6.99 10.29
CA ASP A 43 25.61 -7.83 9.41
C ASP A 43 24.90 -9.11 8.93
N ALA A 44 23.74 -9.46 9.51
CA ALA A 44 23.00 -10.67 9.16
C ALA A 44 22.05 -10.48 7.95
N ALA A 45 21.81 -9.24 7.54
CA ALA A 45 20.97 -8.93 6.38
C ALA A 45 21.75 -9.15 5.09
N SER A 46 21.14 -9.85 4.13
CA SER A 46 21.78 -10.13 2.84
C SER A 46 21.93 -8.86 2.00
N ASP A 47 23.08 -8.68 1.35
CA ASP A 47 23.25 -7.59 0.40
C ASP A 47 22.45 -7.88 -0.88
N TRP A 48 21.38 -7.12 -1.06
CA TRP A 48 20.53 -7.18 -2.24
C TRP A 48 21.01 -6.31 -3.40
N ARG A 49 22.09 -5.53 -3.26
CA ARG A 49 22.60 -4.65 -4.32
C ARG A 49 22.89 -5.40 -5.62
N PRO A 50 23.59 -6.55 -5.63
CA PRO A 50 23.82 -7.31 -6.87
C PRO A 50 22.53 -7.80 -7.51
N LEU A 51 21.55 -8.20 -6.69
CA LEU A 51 20.24 -8.66 -7.15
C LEU A 51 19.44 -7.53 -7.82
N LEU A 52 19.42 -6.35 -7.21
CA LEU A 52 18.74 -5.16 -7.77
C LEU A 52 19.43 -4.66 -9.05
N LEU A 53 20.77 -4.68 -9.08
CA LEU A 53 21.55 -4.32 -10.26
C LEU A 53 21.29 -5.29 -11.43
N SER A 54 21.28 -6.60 -11.20
CA SER A 54 20.94 -7.59 -12.25
C SER A 54 19.54 -7.34 -12.80
N CYS A 55 18.53 -7.11 -11.94
CA CYS A 55 17.17 -6.79 -12.38
C CYS A 55 17.11 -5.48 -13.20
N TRP A 56 17.90 -4.48 -12.83
CA TRP A 56 18.03 -3.24 -13.58
C TRP A 56 18.69 -3.46 -14.94
N MET A 57 19.84 -4.13 -15.00
CA MET A 57 20.56 -4.40 -16.25
C MET A 57 19.76 -5.25 -17.23
N GLU A 58 19.04 -6.26 -16.72
CA GLU A 58 18.15 -7.12 -17.51
C GLU A 58 16.82 -6.43 -17.86
N GLN A 59 16.60 -5.20 -17.40
CA GLN A 59 15.41 -4.39 -17.68
C GLN A 59 14.09 -5.10 -17.29
N ARG A 60 14.09 -5.77 -16.13
CA ARG A 60 12.93 -6.54 -15.64
C ARG A 60 11.79 -5.62 -15.18
N ASP A 61 10.55 -6.00 -15.46
CA ASP A 61 9.36 -5.17 -15.16
C ASP A 61 8.65 -5.51 -13.84
N GLU A 62 9.18 -6.45 -13.06
CA GLU A 62 8.59 -6.88 -11.79
C GLU A 62 8.78 -5.87 -10.66
N THR A 63 7.98 -6.00 -9.59
CA THR A 63 8.08 -5.13 -8.40
C THR A 63 9.18 -5.61 -7.46
N VAL A 64 9.80 -4.71 -6.71
CA VAL A 64 10.88 -5.07 -5.77
C VAL A 64 10.34 -5.98 -4.67
N THR A 65 9.11 -5.72 -4.22
CA THR A 65 8.38 -6.58 -3.26
C THR A 65 8.13 -8.00 -3.77
N ARG A 66 7.92 -8.19 -5.08
CA ARG A 66 7.78 -9.53 -5.68
C ARG A 66 9.13 -10.24 -5.71
N LEU A 67 10.18 -9.52 -6.09
CA LEU A 67 11.55 -10.03 -6.14
C LEU A 67 12.00 -10.57 -4.78
N ILE A 68 11.90 -9.77 -3.71
CA ILE A 68 12.34 -10.19 -2.36
C ILE A 68 11.49 -11.32 -1.78
N ARG A 69 10.26 -11.54 -2.26
CA ARG A 69 9.41 -12.67 -1.87
C ARG A 69 9.79 -13.96 -2.60
N SER A 70 10.31 -13.84 -3.82
CA SER A 70 10.71 -14.99 -4.63
C SER A 70 12.06 -15.59 -4.21
N VAL A 71 12.85 -14.84 -3.44
CA VAL A 71 14.20 -15.24 -3.01
C VAL A 71 14.23 -15.45 -1.50
N SER A 72 14.62 -16.65 -1.09
CA SER A 72 14.75 -17.05 0.32
C SER A 72 16.06 -16.54 0.93
N LEU A 73 16.11 -15.26 1.27
CA LEU A 73 17.24 -14.60 1.95
C LEU A 73 16.75 -13.81 3.18
N ASN A 74 17.69 -13.43 4.04
CA ASN A 74 17.39 -12.66 5.24
C ASN A 74 17.34 -11.17 4.92
N TRP A 75 16.13 -10.61 4.90
CA TRP A 75 15.90 -9.20 4.63
C TRP A 75 15.72 -8.39 5.90
N SER A 76 16.40 -7.24 5.98
CA SER A 76 16.17 -6.27 7.03
C SER A 76 14.79 -5.62 6.88
N VAL A 77 14.23 -5.15 7.99
CA VAL A 77 12.99 -4.37 7.98
C VAL A 77 13.07 -3.17 7.03
N GLN A 78 14.23 -2.50 7.00
CA GLN A 78 14.46 -1.33 6.15
C GLN A 78 14.50 -1.72 4.68
N GLN A 79 15.13 -2.84 4.30
CA GLN A 79 15.09 -3.36 2.91
C GLN A 79 13.65 -3.59 2.44
N ILE A 80 12.86 -4.31 3.25
CA ILE A 80 11.47 -4.65 2.93
C ILE A 80 10.63 -3.39 2.77
N ASN A 81 10.79 -2.44 3.70
CA ASN A 81 10.05 -1.18 3.66
C ASN A 81 10.48 -0.29 2.50
N SER A 82 11.77 -0.20 2.18
CA SER A 82 12.28 0.52 1.01
C SER A 82 11.72 -0.06 -0.28
N ALA A 83 11.67 -1.40 -0.43
CA ALA A 83 11.05 -2.06 -1.58
C ALA A 83 9.56 -1.68 -1.72
N TYR A 84 8.81 -1.79 -0.63
CA TYR A 84 7.39 -1.47 -0.62
C TYR A 84 7.10 -0.01 -0.95
N ILE A 85 7.85 0.92 -0.37
CA ILE A 85 7.69 2.36 -0.61
C ILE A 85 8.06 2.70 -2.06
N ALA A 86 9.14 2.14 -2.61
CA ALA A 86 9.55 2.37 -3.99
C ALA A 86 8.46 1.91 -4.97
N ASP A 87 7.97 0.69 -4.78
CA ASP A 87 6.87 0.13 -5.59
C ASP A 87 5.60 0.98 -5.47
N ARG A 88 5.27 1.46 -4.27
CA ARG A 88 4.05 2.25 -4.04
C ARG A 88 4.14 3.62 -4.70
N ILE A 89 5.25 4.35 -4.52
CA ILE A 89 5.44 5.68 -5.11
C ILE A 89 5.43 5.57 -6.63
N MET A 90 6.24 4.68 -7.20
CA MET A 90 6.30 4.50 -8.66
C MET A 90 4.97 4.01 -9.23
N GLY A 91 4.30 3.08 -8.53
CA GLY A 91 3.00 2.57 -8.95
C GLY A 91 1.91 3.64 -8.97
N VAL A 92 1.89 4.57 -8.01
CA VAL A 92 0.95 5.70 -8.04
C VAL A 92 1.37 6.71 -9.11
N PHE A 93 2.65 7.09 -9.15
CA PHE A 93 3.17 8.09 -10.08
C PHE A 93 2.86 7.73 -11.54
N LEU A 94 3.15 6.50 -11.95
CA LEU A 94 2.95 6.09 -13.33
C LEU A 94 1.48 5.96 -13.72
N LYS A 95 0.60 5.67 -12.76
CA LYS A 95 -0.86 5.68 -13.00
C LYS A 95 -1.40 7.11 -13.15
N THR A 96 -0.73 8.09 -12.55
CA THR A 96 -1.19 9.50 -12.53
C THR A 96 -0.33 10.44 -13.39
N SER A 97 0.73 9.96 -14.03
CA SER A 97 1.62 10.78 -14.85
C SER A 97 1.06 11.07 -16.25
N GLY A 98 0.16 10.20 -16.75
CA GLY A 98 -0.34 10.29 -18.12
C GLY A 98 0.74 10.07 -19.18
N LEU A 99 1.88 9.47 -18.80
CA LEU A 99 2.92 9.05 -19.73
C LEU A 99 2.41 7.94 -20.66
N HIS A 100 2.99 7.85 -21.84
CA HIS A 100 2.73 6.71 -22.72
C HIS A 100 3.15 5.39 -22.04
N PRO A 101 2.40 4.28 -22.16
CA PRO A 101 2.68 3.02 -21.46
C PRO A 101 4.11 2.50 -21.65
N GLU A 102 4.69 2.67 -22.84
CA GLU A 102 6.08 2.32 -23.12
C GLU A 102 7.09 3.11 -22.26
N LEU A 103 6.96 4.45 -22.20
CA LEU A 103 7.80 5.28 -21.33
C LEU A 103 7.56 4.94 -19.87
N ALA A 104 6.29 4.79 -19.49
CA ALA A 104 5.90 4.46 -18.13
C ALA A 104 6.56 3.15 -17.66
N ARG A 105 6.58 2.12 -18.51
CA ARG A 105 7.23 0.83 -18.23
C ARG A 105 8.73 0.99 -17.97
N ARG A 106 9.45 1.70 -18.84
CA ARG A 106 10.90 1.95 -18.69
C ARG A 106 11.21 2.71 -17.40
N ILE A 107 10.49 3.81 -17.16
CA ILE A 107 10.66 4.64 -15.96
C ILE A 107 10.30 3.87 -14.68
N ALA A 108 9.34 2.93 -14.76
CA ALA A 108 8.93 2.13 -13.61
C ALA A 108 10.05 1.35 -12.94
N ARG A 109 11.07 0.97 -13.71
CA ARG A 109 12.22 0.20 -13.26
C ARG A 109 13.06 0.96 -12.23
N LEU A 110 12.94 2.29 -12.16
CA LEU A 110 13.58 3.10 -11.11
C LEU A 110 13.19 2.68 -9.69
N ARG A 111 12.12 1.90 -9.52
CA ARG A 111 11.79 1.25 -8.26
C ARG A 111 12.97 0.48 -7.64
N PHE A 112 13.81 -0.18 -8.47
CA PHE A 112 14.98 -0.93 -7.97
C PHE A 112 16.02 0.05 -7.40
N PHE A 113 16.31 1.11 -8.15
CA PHE A 113 17.22 2.16 -7.73
C PHE A 113 16.71 2.88 -6.46
N PHE A 114 15.42 3.25 -6.41
CA PHE A 114 14.83 3.91 -5.24
C PHE A 114 14.83 3.02 -4.01
N ALA A 115 14.50 1.74 -4.15
CA ALA A 115 14.55 0.79 -3.04
C ALA A 115 15.98 0.70 -2.47
N TRP A 116 16.99 0.63 -3.35
CA TRP A 116 18.39 0.64 -2.96
C TRP A 116 18.80 1.94 -2.24
N ARG A 117 18.55 3.11 -2.82
CA ARG A 117 18.91 4.40 -2.21
C ARG A 117 18.19 4.65 -0.90
N MET A 118 16.89 4.36 -0.81
CA MET A 118 16.13 4.53 0.45
C MET A 118 16.61 3.59 1.56
N ASN A 119 17.14 2.41 1.21
CA ASN A 119 17.77 1.54 2.21
C ASN A 119 19.08 2.16 2.72
N LEU A 120 19.94 2.68 1.84
CA LEU A 120 21.22 3.25 2.25
C LEU A 120 21.10 4.62 2.97
N GLU A 121 20.29 5.52 2.45
CA GLU A 121 20.28 6.94 2.83
C GLU A 121 18.98 7.37 3.54
N GLY A 122 18.03 6.45 3.69
CA GLY A 122 16.76 6.72 4.32
C GLY A 122 15.96 7.80 3.57
N ALA A 123 15.56 8.84 4.31
CA ALA A 123 14.77 9.95 3.76
C ALA A 123 15.56 10.89 2.83
N GLY A 124 16.91 10.83 2.85
CA GLY A 124 17.77 11.63 1.95
C GLY A 124 17.88 11.09 0.53
N ALA A 125 17.37 9.87 0.28
CA ALA A 125 17.55 9.14 -0.97
C ALA A 125 16.94 9.79 -2.21
N LEU A 126 15.89 10.59 -2.06
CA LEU A 126 15.19 11.27 -3.16
C LEU A 126 15.66 12.72 -3.25
N HIS A 127 16.81 12.91 -3.89
CA HIS A 127 17.42 14.22 -4.09
C HIS A 127 16.49 15.17 -4.88
N GLU A 128 16.60 16.48 -4.63
CA GLU A 128 15.73 17.50 -5.26
C GLU A 128 15.83 17.48 -6.79
N THR A 129 17.05 17.40 -7.34
CA THR A 129 17.30 17.29 -8.78
C THR A 129 16.61 16.08 -9.41
N LEU A 130 16.58 14.94 -8.71
CA LEU A 130 15.91 13.74 -9.20
C LEU A 130 14.38 13.91 -9.20
N ILE A 131 13.83 14.53 -8.16
CA ILE A 131 12.40 14.86 -8.07
C ILE A 131 12.01 15.84 -9.19
N GLN A 132 12.80 16.88 -9.39
CA GLN A 132 12.58 17.89 -10.43
C GLN A 132 12.63 17.26 -11.83
N TRP A 133 13.60 16.38 -12.08
CA TRP A 133 13.65 15.61 -13.32
C TRP A 133 12.40 14.74 -13.52
N LEU A 134 11.94 14.02 -12.51
CA LEU A 134 10.72 13.21 -12.60
C LEU A 134 9.47 14.06 -12.84
N ASP A 135 9.40 15.24 -12.22
CA ASP A 135 8.34 16.23 -12.47
C ASP A 135 8.40 16.73 -13.93
N SER A 136 9.60 16.95 -14.48
CA SER A 136 9.81 17.40 -15.88
C SER A 136 9.37 16.38 -16.93
N LEU A 137 9.21 15.10 -16.57
CA LEU A 137 8.70 14.08 -17.49
C LEU A 137 7.29 14.38 -18.00
N GLN A 138 6.57 15.32 -17.37
CA GLN A 138 5.33 15.87 -17.91
C GLN A 138 5.46 16.36 -19.37
N ASP A 139 6.63 16.84 -19.77
CA ASP A 139 6.91 17.32 -21.13
C ASP A 139 6.91 16.16 -22.14
N CYS A 140 7.14 14.94 -21.68
CA CYS A 140 7.14 13.73 -22.50
C CYS A 140 5.73 13.12 -22.65
N ARG A 141 4.69 13.73 -22.09
CA ARG A 141 3.31 13.22 -22.21
C ARG A 141 2.77 13.25 -23.65
N GLY A 142 3.37 14.09 -24.49
CA GLY A 142 3.11 14.14 -25.93
C GLY A 142 3.84 13.08 -26.77
N TRP A 143 4.63 12.21 -26.15
CA TRP A 143 5.37 11.17 -26.83
C TRP A 143 4.45 10.07 -27.36
N SER A 144 4.69 9.60 -28.58
CA SER A 144 4.02 8.45 -29.19
C SER A 144 5.05 7.59 -29.91
N ALA A 145 4.84 6.27 -29.93
CA ALA A 145 5.74 5.35 -30.63
C ALA A 145 5.83 5.66 -32.14
N SER A 146 4.75 6.19 -32.73
CA SER A 146 4.68 6.64 -34.13
C SER A 146 5.42 7.96 -34.42
N GLY A 147 6.03 8.60 -33.42
CA GLY A 147 6.67 9.93 -33.56
C GLY A 147 8.00 9.96 -34.33
N GLY A 148 8.42 8.85 -34.93
CA GLY A 148 9.64 8.77 -35.75
C GLY A 148 10.90 9.19 -34.99
N ARG A 149 11.73 10.06 -35.59
CA ARG A 149 12.99 10.53 -34.99
C ARG A 149 12.79 11.18 -33.62
N SER A 150 11.74 11.99 -33.47
CA SER A 150 11.47 12.69 -32.20
C SER A 150 11.16 11.71 -31.06
N ALA A 151 10.50 10.59 -31.37
CA ALA A 151 10.24 9.54 -30.39
C ALA A 151 11.53 8.81 -30.00
N LYS A 152 12.39 8.53 -30.98
CA LYS A 152 13.68 7.85 -30.77
C LYS A 152 14.60 8.61 -29.83
N VAL A 153 14.70 9.94 -29.95
CA VAL A 153 15.56 10.78 -29.08
C VAL A 153 15.25 10.57 -27.60
N ILE A 154 13.97 10.51 -27.22
CA ILE A 154 13.57 10.28 -25.83
C ILE A 154 13.93 8.87 -25.36
N LEU A 155 13.81 7.87 -26.24
CA LEU A 155 14.21 6.50 -25.91
C LEU A 155 15.72 6.39 -25.73
N ASP A 156 16.50 7.01 -26.61
CA ASP A 156 17.97 7.04 -26.53
C ASP A 156 18.42 7.72 -25.21
N GLN A 157 17.74 8.78 -24.77
CA GLN A 157 17.98 9.40 -23.47
C GLN A 157 17.61 8.46 -22.30
N LEU A 158 16.51 7.71 -22.40
CA LEU A 158 16.17 6.70 -21.38
C LEU A 158 17.15 5.51 -21.38
N ASP A 159 17.79 5.19 -22.51
CA ASP A 159 18.86 4.20 -22.56
C ASP A 159 20.12 4.74 -21.85
N ALA A 160 20.41 6.05 -21.95
CA ALA A 160 21.46 6.69 -21.17
C ALA A 160 21.18 6.69 -19.65
N LEU A 161 19.90 6.75 -19.24
CA LEU A 161 19.52 6.56 -17.83
C LEU A 161 19.91 5.16 -17.32
N VAL A 162 19.79 4.13 -18.15
CA VAL A 162 20.22 2.76 -17.80
C VAL A 162 21.69 2.75 -17.42
N ILE A 163 22.53 3.41 -18.22
CA ILE A 163 23.97 3.53 -17.98
C ILE A 163 24.24 4.32 -16.69
N ALA A 164 23.57 5.46 -16.49
CA ALA A 164 23.77 6.31 -15.33
C ALA A 164 23.43 5.57 -14.02
N VAL A 165 22.28 4.88 -13.97
CA VAL A 165 21.86 4.12 -12.80
C VAL A 165 22.78 2.93 -12.54
N SER A 166 23.24 2.22 -13.58
CA SER A 166 24.24 1.15 -13.43
C SER A 166 25.56 1.70 -12.86
N GLY A 167 26.04 2.83 -13.38
CA GLY A 167 27.25 3.50 -12.84
C GLY A 167 27.09 3.93 -11.37
N SER A 168 25.89 4.32 -10.96
CA SER A 168 25.58 4.56 -9.54
C SER A 168 25.60 3.26 -8.74
N PHE A 169 25.00 2.18 -9.25
CA PHE A 169 25.07 0.86 -8.63
C PHE A 169 26.47 0.28 -8.55
N ASP A 170 27.42 0.68 -9.41
CA ASP A 170 28.81 0.21 -9.35
C ASP A 170 29.65 1.04 -8.37
N SER A 171 29.55 2.37 -8.46
CA SER A 171 30.31 3.30 -7.61
C SER A 171 29.78 3.43 -6.19
N GLY A 172 28.48 3.20 -5.97
CA GLY A 172 27.79 3.51 -4.72
C GLY A 172 27.33 4.97 -4.61
N ASP A 173 27.72 5.83 -5.55
CA ASP A 173 27.41 7.26 -5.57
C ASP A 173 26.14 7.54 -6.40
N ILE A 174 25.35 8.54 -5.99
CA ILE A 174 24.16 9.02 -6.73
C ILE A 174 24.55 9.96 -7.89
N GLU A 175 25.76 10.52 -7.88
CA GLU A 175 26.17 11.58 -8.80
C GLU A 175 25.99 11.23 -10.30
N PRO A 176 26.26 10.01 -10.80
CA PRO A 176 25.98 9.67 -12.20
C PRO A 176 24.51 9.90 -12.59
N VAL A 177 23.57 9.59 -11.71
CA VAL A 177 22.14 9.83 -11.93
C VAL A 177 21.79 11.32 -11.81
N LEU A 178 22.39 12.07 -10.88
CA LEU A 178 22.17 13.50 -10.77
C LEU A 178 22.70 14.26 -11.99
N ALA A 179 23.87 13.87 -12.51
CA ALA A 179 24.45 14.40 -13.74
C ALA A 179 23.53 14.13 -14.95
N PHE A 180 22.99 12.90 -15.05
CA PHE A 180 21.97 12.58 -16.05
C PHE A 180 20.74 13.48 -15.93
N CYS A 181 20.20 13.67 -14.71
CA CYS A 181 19.02 14.51 -14.49
C CYS A 181 19.24 15.96 -14.95
N ARG A 182 20.40 16.56 -14.62
CA ARG A 182 20.74 17.92 -15.06
C ARG A 182 20.88 18.01 -16.58
N HIS A 183 21.56 17.03 -17.19
CA HIS A 183 21.71 16.98 -18.64
C HIS A 183 20.36 16.85 -19.36
N TRP A 184 19.44 16.05 -18.82
CA TRP A 184 18.08 15.93 -19.34
C TRP A 184 17.33 17.26 -19.31
N GLU A 185 17.42 18.01 -18.21
CA GLU A 185 16.77 19.32 -18.07
C GLU A 185 17.32 20.33 -19.09
N ASP A 186 18.63 20.38 -19.28
CA ASP A 186 19.26 21.22 -20.30
C ASP A 186 18.79 20.86 -21.72
N ASP A 187 18.71 19.56 -22.02
CA ASP A 187 18.19 19.06 -23.29
C ASP A 187 16.70 19.36 -23.46
N ALA A 188 15.90 19.27 -22.40
CA ALA A 188 14.48 19.59 -22.42
C ALA A 188 14.25 21.07 -22.71
N ALA A 189 14.98 21.96 -22.04
CA ALA A 189 14.89 23.40 -22.27
C ALA A 189 15.25 23.77 -23.73
N ARG A 190 16.33 23.17 -24.27
CA ARG A 190 16.71 23.36 -25.68
C ARG A 190 15.65 22.85 -26.65
N ARG A 191 15.08 21.68 -26.38
CA ARG A 191 14.00 21.10 -27.20
C ARG A 191 12.75 21.98 -27.18
N GLU A 192 12.33 22.48 -26.02
CA GLU A 192 11.12 23.31 -25.95
C GLU A 192 11.30 24.62 -26.71
N GLN A 193 12.45 25.28 -26.58
CA GLN A 193 12.74 26.49 -27.37
C GLN A 193 12.69 26.23 -28.89
N GLN A 194 13.16 25.07 -29.35
CA GLN A 194 13.06 24.68 -30.75
C GLN A 194 11.60 24.39 -31.17
N ASN A 195 10.86 23.67 -30.32
CA ASN A 195 9.46 23.33 -30.55
C ASN A 195 8.57 24.57 -30.63
N GLU A 196 8.77 25.56 -29.77
CA GLU A 196 8.02 26.83 -29.80
C GLU A 196 8.19 27.55 -31.14
N ARG A 197 9.43 27.67 -31.63
CA ARG A 197 9.71 28.29 -32.94
C ARG A 197 9.07 27.52 -34.09
N LEU A 198 9.11 26.19 -34.04
CA LEU A 198 8.48 25.33 -35.04
C LEU A 198 6.96 25.50 -35.04
N ARG A 199 6.33 25.46 -33.85
CA ARG A 199 4.89 25.65 -33.66
C ARG A 199 4.43 27.01 -34.16
N HIS A 200 5.17 28.08 -33.86
CA HIS A 200 4.84 29.42 -34.34
C HIS A 200 4.86 29.49 -35.88
N ARG A 201 5.92 28.99 -36.51
CA ARG A 201 6.02 28.92 -37.99
C ARG A 201 4.92 28.08 -38.62
N LEU A 202 4.62 26.93 -38.01
CA LEU A 202 3.55 26.04 -38.44
C LEU A 202 2.20 26.75 -38.39
N LEU A 203 1.88 27.45 -37.29
CA LEU A 203 0.62 28.17 -37.14
C LEU A 203 0.43 29.22 -38.25
N VAL A 204 1.44 30.06 -38.48
CA VAL A 204 1.37 31.09 -39.53
C VAL A 204 1.15 30.47 -40.91
N THR A 205 1.86 29.39 -41.21
CA THR A 205 1.75 28.68 -42.49
C THR A 205 0.35 28.08 -42.68
N GLU A 206 -0.17 27.42 -41.65
CA GLU A 206 -1.50 26.78 -41.70
C GLU A 206 -2.65 27.78 -41.68
N GLN A 207 -2.50 28.94 -41.02
CA GLN A 207 -3.47 30.04 -41.09
C GLN A 207 -3.57 30.62 -42.50
N GLY A 208 -2.42 30.88 -43.15
CA GLY A 208 -2.40 31.33 -44.54
C GLY A 208 -3.04 30.31 -45.49
N ALA A 209 -2.68 29.04 -45.32
CA ALA A 209 -3.26 27.95 -46.11
C ALA A 209 -4.78 27.78 -45.85
N ALA A 210 -5.24 27.95 -44.61
CA ALA A 210 -6.66 27.89 -44.26
C ALA A 210 -7.46 29.03 -44.90
N ARG A 211 -6.93 30.26 -44.89
CA ARG A 211 -7.54 31.40 -45.59
C ARG A 211 -7.68 31.13 -47.09
N GLN A 212 -6.69 30.47 -47.70
CA GLN A 212 -6.71 30.14 -49.12
C GLN A 212 -7.77 29.07 -49.41
N ARG A 213 -7.82 28.02 -48.58
CA ARG A 213 -8.86 26.99 -48.66
C ARG A 213 -10.26 27.58 -48.49
N ARG A 214 -10.45 28.50 -47.52
CA ARG A 214 -11.71 29.20 -47.29
C ARG A 214 -12.16 29.97 -48.53
N ALA A 215 -11.26 30.76 -49.13
CA ALA A 215 -11.55 31.51 -50.36
C ALA A 215 -11.94 30.58 -51.52
N GLU A 216 -11.20 29.50 -51.72
CA GLU A 216 -11.50 28.53 -52.77
C GLU A 216 -12.84 27.83 -52.55
N GLN A 217 -13.09 27.27 -51.37
CA GLN A 217 -14.30 26.51 -51.08
C GLN A 217 -15.56 27.39 -51.11
N THR A 218 -15.46 28.63 -50.64
CA THR A 218 -16.58 29.59 -50.69
C THR A 218 -16.92 29.98 -52.13
N ALA A 219 -15.90 30.27 -52.96
CA ALA A 219 -16.12 30.52 -54.39
C ALA A 219 -16.69 29.28 -55.10
N ARG A 220 -16.19 28.08 -54.77
CA ARG A 220 -16.72 26.81 -55.31
C ARG A 220 -18.18 26.63 -54.95
N ALA A 221 -18.56 26.93 -53.71
CA ALA A 221 -19.93 26.80 -53.25
C ALA A 221 -20.88 27.76 -53.97
N LEU A 222 -20.44 28.99 -54.23
CA LEU A 222 -21.25 29.97 -54.98
C LEU A 222 -21.44 29.54 -56.44
N VAL A 223 -20.34 29.19 -57.13
CA VAL A 223 -20.37 28.71 -58.52
C VAL A 223 -21.17 27.42 -58.63
N GLY A 224 -20.90 26.45 -57.77
CA GLY A 224 -21.61 25.17 -57.73
C GLY A 224 -23.11 25.35 -57.57
N ARG A 225 -23.54 26.19 -56.62
CA ARG A 225 -24.96 26.53 -56.42
C ARG A 225 -25.59 27.19 -57.66
N ALA A 226 -24.87 28.12 -58.30
CA ALA A 226 -25.38 28.82 -59.48
C ALA A 226 -25.55 27.90 -60.70
N LEU A 227 -24.63 26.93 -60.87
CA LEU A 227 -24.58 26.03 -62.02
C LEU A 227 -25.32 24.70 -61.80
N GLN A 228 -25.74 24.39 -60.57
CA GLN A 228 -26.38 23.12 -60.25
C GLN A 228 -27.62 22.88 -61.10
N ASN A 229 -27.68 21.70 -61.76
CA ASN A 229 -28.76 21.28 -62.65
C ASN A 229 -29.01 22.23 -63.84
N ARG A 230 -27.98 22.94 -64.30
CA ARG A 230 -28.06 23.87 -65.45
C ARG A 230 -27.36 23.31 -66.70
N GLN A 231 -27.87 23.74 -67.84
CA GLN A 231 -27.29 23.53 -69.16
C GLN A 231 -27.00 24.92 -69.76
N LEU A 232 -25.75 25.22 -70.09
CA LEU A 232 -25.31 26.55 -70.52
C LEU A 232 -24.43 26.45 -71.77
N PRO A 233 -24.31 27.51 -72.58
CA PRO A 233 -23.37 27.55 -73.69
C PRO A 233 -21.92 27.40 -73.22
N GLN A 234 -21.12 26.63 -73.97
CA GLN A 234 -19.73 26.32 -73.62
C GLN A 234 -18.88 27.57 -73.36
N ALA A 235 -19.10 28.66 -74.08
CA ALA A 235 -18.38 29.92 -73.89
C ALA A 235 -18.67 30.57 -72.52
N VAL A 236 -19.91 30.49 -72.04
CA VAL A 236 -20.29 31.00 -70.71
C VAL A 236 -19.68 30.14 -69.61
N VAL A 237 -19.73 28.81 -69.77
CA VAL A 237 -19.10 27.86 -68.83
C VAL A 237 -17.59 28.11 -68.75
N GLY A 238 -16.91 28.22 -69.89
CA GLY A 238 -15.48 28.54 -69.97
C GLY A 238 -15.15 29.85 -69.26
N PHE A 239 -15.89 30.93 -69.55
CA PHE A 239 -15.68 32.21 -68.87
C PHE A 239 -15.83 32.11 -67.33
N ILE A 240 -16.85 31.40 -66.85
CA ILE A 240 -17.08 31.24 -65.42
C ILE A 240 -15.91 30.51 -64.74
N PHE A 241 -15.42 29.42 -65.31
CA PHE A 241 -14.34 28.64 -64.70
C PHE A 241 -12.94 29.27 -64.89
N ASP A 242 -12.66 29.83 -66.06
CA ASP A 242 -11.33 30.32 -66.42
C ASP A 242 -11.05 31.72 -65.84
N HIS A 243 -12.10 32.55 -65.73
CA HIS A 243 -11.98 33.95 -65.32
C HIS A 243 -12.76 34.23 -64.04
N TRP A 244 -14.07 34.03 -64.07
CA TRP A 244 -14.95 34.49 -62.98
C TRP A 244 -14.67 33.80 -61.64
N PHE A 245 -14.36 32.51 -61.66
CA PHE A 245 -14.02 31.74 -60.48
C PHE A 245 -12.74 32.26 -59.81
N ARG A 246 -11.74 32.70 -60.59
CA ARG A 246 -10.53 33.32 -60.04
C ARG A 246 -10.84 34.65 -59.36
N LEU A 247 -11.67 35.49 -59.98
CA LEU A 247 -12.12 36.76 -59.40
C LEU A 247 -12.83 36.53 -58.07
N LEU A 248 -13.79 35.60 -58.03
CA LEU A 248 -14.52 35.26 -56.80
C LEU A 248 -13.60 34.80 -55.67
N LYS A 249 -12.56 33.99 -55.98
CA LYS A 249 -11.56 33.60 -54.99
C LYS A 249 -10.78 34.81 -54.43
N GLN A 250 -10.40 35.75 -55.30
CA GLN A 250 -9.69 36.96 -54.87
C GLN A 250 -10.55 37.82 -53.96
N ILE A 251 -11.82 38.03 -54.32
CA ILE A 251 -12.78 38.78 -53.51
C ILE A 251 -12.89 38.18 -52.10
N VAL A 252 -13.13 36.87 -52.00
CA VAL A 252 -13.24 36.22 -50.67
C VAL A 252 -11.92 36.30 -49.90
N TRP A 253 -10.78 36.24 -50.59
CA TRP A 253 -9.47 36.37 -49.96
C TRP A 253 -9.25 37.78 -49.37
N GLU A 254 -9.65 38.85 -50.06
CA GLU A 254 -9.38 40.23 -49.65
C GLU A 254 -10.43 40.81 -48.69
N GLU A 255 -11.72 40.70 -49.03
CA GLU A 255 -12.83 41.33 -48.30
C GLU A 255 -13.77 40.33 -47.61
N GLY A 256 -13.65 39.03 -47.90
CA GLY A 256 -14.57 38.00 -47.40
C GLY A 256 -15.90 37.99 -48.14
N THR A 257 -16.97 37.56 -47.47
CA THR A 257 -18.32 37.39 -48.06
C THR A 257 -19.31 38.49 -47.72
N GLU A 258 -18.91 39.46 -46.88
CA GLU A 258 -19.76 40.58 -46.46
C GLU A 258 -19.52 41.85 -47.31
N GLY A 259 -18.52 41.82 -48.18
CA GLY A 259 -18.15 42.95 -49.04
C GLY A 259 -19.13 43.19 -50.19
N GLU A 260 -19.07 44.41 -50.74
CA GLU A 260 -19.89 44.81 -51.89
C GLU A 260 -19.49 44.08 -53.17
N ASN A 261 -18.19 43.85 -53.37
CA ASN A 261 -17.71 43.17 -54.58
C ASN A 261 -18.19 41.72 -54.59
N TRP A 262 -18.26 41.03 -53.46
CA TRP A 262 -18.85 39.69 -53.36
C TRP A 262 -20.32 39.67 -53.80
N ARG A 263 -21.13 40.62 -53.30
CA ARG A 263 -22.55 40.72 -53.68
C ARG A 263 -22.72 41.02 -55.17
N HIS A 264 -21.94 41.97 -55.70
CA HIS A 264 -21.98 42.33 -57.12
C HIS A 264 -21.50 41.18 -58.00
N ALA A 265 -20.37 40.55 -57.67
CA ALA A 265 -19.82 39.45 -58.44
C ALA A 265 -20.74 38.22 -58.43
N GLY A 266 -21.38 37.94 -57.30
CA GLY A 266 -22.41 36.91 -57.19
C GLY A 266 -23.65 37.24 -58.02
N LYS A 267 -24.08 38.50 -58.05
CA LYS A 267 -25.22 38.90 -58.88
C LYS A 267 -24.94 38.79 -60.38
N LEU A 268 -23.75 39.17 -60.81
CA LEU A 268 -23.31 39.03 -62.19
C LEU A 268 -23.16 37.56 -62.59
N LEU A 269 -22.71 36.69 -61.67
CA LEU A 269 -22.74 35.24 -61.91
C LEU A 269 -24.16 34.73 -62.15
N GLU A 270 -25.14 35.15 -61.34
CA GLU A 270 -26.55 34.81 -61.58
C GLU A 270 -27.03 35.31 -62.95
N TRP A 271 -26.61 36.50 -63.38
CA TRP A 271 -26.98 37.06 -64.68
C TRP A 271 -26.33 36.31 -65.85
N LEU A 272 -25.06 35.90 -65.72
CA LEU A 272 -24.38 35.06 -66.70
C LEU A 272 -25.12 33.73 -66.89
N VAL A 273 -25.51 33.08 -65.78
CA VAL A 273 -26.31 31.85 -65.81
C VAL A 273 -27.68 32.10 -66.41
N TRP A 274 -28.35 33.19 -66.02
CA TRP A 274 -29.68 33.54 -66.53
C TRP A 274 -29.70 33.81 -68.04
N ILE A 275 -28.70 34.53 -68.57
CA ILE A 275 -28.53 34.78 -70.01
C ILE A 275 -28.27 33.47 -70.77
N GLY A 276 -27.41 32.63 -70.21
CA GLY A 276 -27.00 31.37 -70.82
C GLY A 276 -28.09 30.31 -70.83
N ASP A 277 -29.00 30.29 -69.85
CA ASP A 277 -30.07 29.29 -69.74
C ASP A 277 -31.37 29.80 -70.41
N PRO A 278 -31.79 29.24 -71.57
CA PRO A 278 -33.01 29.65 -72.25
C PRO A 278 -34.28 29.46 -71.43
N GLY A 279 -34.32 28.40 -70.61
CA GLY A 279 -35.46 28.12 -69.74
C GLY A 279 -35.70 29.20 -68.68
N LEU A 280 -34.68 30.01 -68.37
CA LEU A 280 -34.76 31.11 -67.43
C LEU A 280 -35.03 32.47 -68.09
N SER A 281 -34.40 32.75 -69.23
CA SER A 281 -34.39 34.09 -69.83
C SER A 281 -35.45 34.33 -70.90
N ASP A 282 -35.94 33.29 -71.59
CA ASP A 282 -36.87 33.47 -72.72
C ASP A 282 -38.25 34.02 -72.29
N GLN A 283 -38.57 33.94 -71.00
CA GLN A 283 -39.82 34.48 -70.44
C GLN A 283 -39.83 36.01 -70.34
N ASP A 284 -38.67 36.68 -70.38
CA ASP A 284 -38.54 38.14 -70.21
C ASP A 284 -37.50 38.72 -71.18
N ARG A 285 -37.90 38.80 -72.46
CA ARG A 285 -37.04 39.26 -73.55
C ARG A 285 -36.59 40.72 -73.39
N ASN A 286 -37.45 41.59 -72.87
CA ASN A 286 -37.09 42.99 -72.62
C ASN A 286 -35.96 43.11 -71.60
N ARG A 287 -36.04 42.35 -70.50
CA ARG A 287 -34.96 42.28 -69.53
C ARG A 287 -33.69 41.64 -70.11
N LEU A 288 -33.81 40.68 -71.02
CA LEU A 288 -32.66 40.08 -71.70
C LEU A 288 -31.87 41.12 -72.50
N TYR A 289 -32.56 42.03 -73.21
CA TYR A 289 -31.90 43.16 -73.88
C TYR A 289 -31.18 44.06 -72.88
N THR A 290 -31.87 44.52 -71.81
CA THR A 290 -31.27 45.45 -70.83
C THR A 290 -30.08 44.84 -70.09
N VAL A 291 -30.16 43.58 -69.69
CA VAL A 291 -29.05 42.90 -68.99
C VAL A 291 -27.91 42.62 -69.96
N GLY A 292 -28.21 42.17 -71.18
CA GLY A 292 -27.21 41.88 -72.22
C GLY A 292 -26.40 43.11 -72.64
N GLU A 293 -27.03 44.29 -72.73
CA GLU A 293 -26.34 45.55 -73.04
C GLU A 293 -25.32 45.95 -71.96
N GLN A 294 -25.63 45.70 -70.68
CA GLN A 294 -24.85 46.25 -69.55
C GLN A 294 -23.88 45.25 -68.91
N ILE A 295 -24.04 43.95 -69.16
CA ILE A 295 -23.30 42.93 -68.41
C ILE A 295 -21.80 42.91 -68.70
N GLY A 296 -21.37 43.18 -69.94
CA GLY A 296 -19.95 43.26 -70.29
C GLY A 296 -19.22 44.37 -69.52
N ASP A 297 -19.80 45.57 -69.49
CA ASP A 297 -19.27 46.72 -68.76
C ASP A 297 -19.24 46.46 -67.26
N ARG A 298 -20.32 45.87 -66.71
CA ARG A 298 -20.40 45.56 -65.26
C ARG A 298 -19.42 44.47 -64.84
N ILE A 299 -19.18 43.45 -65.67
CA ILE A 299 -18.15 42.43 -65.43
C ILE A 299 -16.78 43.11 -65.40
N THR A 300 -16.48 43.95 -66.39
CA THR A 300 -15.20 44.64 -66.52
C THR A 300 -14.95 45.59 -65.34
N ASP A 301 -15.98 46.31 -64.90
CA ASP A 301 -15.95 47.19 -63.73
C ASP A 301 -15.61 46.42 -62.45
N VAL A 302 -16.31 45.33 -62.14
CA VAL A 302 -16.01 44.51 -60.95
C VAL A 302 -14.63 43.85 -61.05
N TRP A 303 -14.24 43.40 -62.24
CA TRP A 303 -12.91 42.81 -62.47
C TRP A 303 -11.79 43.81 -62.15
N ASN A 304 -11.87 45.02 -62.70
CA ASN A 304 -10.84 46.05 -62.55
C ASN A 304 -10.77 46.63 -61.13
N ARG A 305 -11.85 46.53 -60.34
CA ARG A 305 -11.85 46.93 -58.93
C ARG A 305 -11.06 45.98 -58.03
N VAL A 306 -10.97 44.71 -58.40
CA VAL A 306 -10.41 43.62 -57.57
C VAL A 306 -9.07 43.13 -58.08
N LEU A 307 -8.89 43.06 -59.40
CA LEU A 307 -7.68 42.52 -60.02
C LEU A 307 -6.87 43.64 -60.67
N ASP A 308 -5.57 43.65 -60.36
CA ASP A 308 -4.62 44.66 -60.88
C ASP A 308 -4.45 44.64 -62.41
N LYS A 309 -4.75 43.50 -63.06
CA LYS A 309 -4.63 43.34 -64.51
C LYS A 309 -6.02 43.42 -65.15
N PRO A 310 -6.19 44.25 -66.19
CA PRO A 310 -7.46 44.33 -66.89
C PRO A 310 -7.82 43.00 -67.53
N LEU A 311 -9.11 42.76 -67.69
CA LEU A 311 -9.64 41.60 -68.40
C LEU A 311 -9.25 41.71 -69.88
N GLY A 312 -8.64 40.67 -70.46
CA GLY A 312 -8.27 40.67 -71.88
C GLY A 312 -9.52 40.75 -72.76
N GLU A 313 -9.42 41.44 -73.90
CA GLU A 313 -10.56 41.63 -74.81
C GLU A 313 -11.15 40.29 -75.29
N GLU A 314 -10.28 39.31 -75.57
CA GLU A 314 -10.66 37.94 -75.99
C GLU A 314 -11.50 37.19 -74.93
N ALA A 315 -11.38 37.53 -73.64
CA ALA A 315 -12.04 36.79 -72.57
C ALA A 315 -13.57 36.93 -72.61
N LEU A 316 -14.09 38.06 -73.10
CA LEU A 316 -15.52 38.33 -73.20
C LEU A 316 -16.12 38.02 -74.57
N GLU A 317 -15.32 37.82 -75.61
CA GLU A 317 -15.80 37.61 -76.98
C GLU A 317 -16.80 36.44 -77.07
N GLY A 318 -16.47 35.31 -76.45
CA GLY A 318 -17.36 34.13 -76.47
C GLY A 318 -18.69 34.39 -75.74
N VAL A 319 -18.65 35.15 -74.65
CA VAL A 319 -19.85 35.52 -73.88
C VAL A 319 -20.70 36.53 -74.67
N GLN A 320 -20.08 37.50 -75.33
CA GLN A 320 -20.74 38.48 -76.21
C GLN A 320 -21.37 37.79 -77.43
N ALA A 321 -20.69 36.82 -78.05
CA ALA A 321 -21.22 36.05 -79.17
C ALA A 321 -22.49 35.27 -78.77
N VAL A 322 -22.47 34.64 -77.60
CA VAL A 322 -23.66 34.00 -77.01
C VAL A 322 -24.78 35.02 -76.81
N MET A 323 -24.49 36.20 -76.26
CA MET A 323 -25.51 37.25 -76.08
C MET A 323 -26.13 37.68 -77.41
N VAL A 324 -25.32 37.95 -78.43
CA VAL A 324 -25.81 38.35 -79.77
C VAL A 324 -26.73 37.27 -80.36
N ALA A 325 -26.34 35.99 -80.28
CA ALA A 325 -27.18 34.88 -80.73
C ALA A 325 -28.53 34.83 -79.98
N ARG A 326 -28.49 34.94 -78.64
CA ARG A 326 -29.69 34.94 -77.79
C ARG A 326 -30.62 36.13 -78.09
N LEU A 327 -30.08 37.33 -78.33
CA LEU A 327 -30.85 38.52 -78.71
C LEU A 327 -31.49 38.42 -80.10
N ARG A 328 -30.93 37.60 -81.00
CA ARG A 328 -31.53 37.23 -82.30
C ARG A 328 -32.62 36.16 -82.18
N GLY A 329 -32.79 35.58 -80.99
CA GLY A 329 -33.72 34.47 -80.75
C GLY A 329 -33.15 33.10 -81.06
N GLU A 330 -31.84 32.98 -81.23
CA GLU A 330 -31.15 31.71 -81.42
C GLU A 330 -30.86 31.06 -80.06
N ILE A 331 -30.81 29.73 -80.02
CA ILE A 331 -30.42 28.97 -78.83
C ILE A 331 -29.07 28.29 -79.15
N PRO A 332 -27.95 28.77 -78.58
CA PRO A 332 -26.65 28.14 -78.77
C PRO A 332 -26.62 26.71 -78.19
N ASP A 333 -25.70 25.88 -78.68
CA ASP A 333 -25.50 24.53 -78.16
C ASP A 333 -25.21 24.56 -76.65
N LEU A 334 -26.03 23.83 -75.90
CA LEU A 334 -25.95 23.77 -74.45
C LEU A 334 -25.15 22.55 -73.99
N VAL A 335 -24.29 22.76 -73.01
CA VAL A 335 -23.54 21.71 -72.33
C VAL A 335 -23.87 21.70 -70.84
N PRO A 336 -23.68 20.58 -70.13
CA PRO A 336 -23.81 20.55 -68.68
C PRO A 336 -22.91 21.61 -68.05
N ALA A 337 -23.50 22.49 -67.24
CA ALA A 337 -22.78 23.63 -66.68
C ALA A 337 -21.74 23.21 -65.62
N LEU A 338 -21.98 22.10 -64.93
CA LEU A 338 -21.02 21.45 -64.05
C LEU A 338 -20.38 20.24 -64.76
N PRO A 339 -19.07 20.00 -64.57
CA PRO A 339 -18.43 18.79 -65.04
C PRO A 339 -19.11 17.54 -64.46
N ALA A 340 -19.29 16.49 -65.27
CA ALA A 340 -19.92 15.24 -64.85
C ALA A 340 -19.05 14.37 -63.90
N ASP A 341 -17.75 14.68 -63.80
CA ASP A 341 -16.80 13.98 -62.93
C ASP A 341 -16.55 14.76 -61.63
N ASP A 342 -15.94 14.11 -60.63
CA ASP A 342 -15.47 14.71 -59.35
C ASP A 342 -14.42 15.84 -59.50
N ARG A 343 -14.18 16.33 -60.73
CA ARG A 343 -13.28 17.45 -61.04
C ARG A 343 -13.70 18.76 -60.38
N PHE A 344 -14.98 18.93 -60.06
CA PHE A 344 -15.49 20.10 -59.35
C PHE A 344 -16.45 19.69 -58.21
N SER A 345 -15.88 19.31 -57.06
CA SER A 345 -16.65 19.16 -55.83
C SER A 345 -16.91 20.52 -55.17
N TRP A 346 -18.12 20.68 -54.64
CA TRP A 346 -18.55 21.87 -53.89
C TRP A 346 -19.52 21.47 -52.77
N ASP A 347 -19.56 22.30 -51.71
CA ASP A 347 -20.49 22.14 -50.60
C ASP A 347 -21.12 23.51 -50.26
N SER A 348 -22.45 23.57 -50.32
CA SER A 348 -23.23 24.78 -50.00
C SER A 348 -22.97 25.33 -48.60
N SER A 349 -22.54 24.51 -47.65
CA SER A 349 -22.29 24.91 -46.26
C SER A 349 -21.25 26.03 -46.13
N TRP A 350 -20.33 26.16 -47.10
CA TRP A 350 -19.32 27.22 -47.12
C TRP A 350 -19.92 28.62 -47.31
N LEU A 351 -21.12 28.73 -47.89
CA LEU A 351 -21.84 30.01 -48.04
C LEU A 351 -22.48 30.48 -46.73
N THR A 352 -22.82 29.56 -45.83
CA THR A 352 -23.42 29.83 -44.51
C THR A 352 -22.46 29.46 -43.38
N PHE A 353 -21.17 29.54 -43.64
CA PHE A 353 -20.14 29.09 -42.72
C PHE A 353 -20.16 29.89 -41.42
N SER A 354 -20.21 29.17 -40.31
CA SER A 354 -20.19 29.73 -38.97
C SER A 354 -19.08 29.05 -38.16
N ALA A 355 -18.27 29.85 -37.47
CA ALA A 355 -17.32 29.33 -36.52
C ALA A 355 -18.02 28.69 -35.30
N PRO A 356 -17.44 27.64 -34.69
CA PRO A 356 -17.93 27.10 -33.44
C PRO A 356 -17.83 28.14 -32.31
N ALA A 357 -18.61 27.95 -31.26
CA ALA A 357 -18.61 28.87 -30.11
C ALA A 357 -17.23 28.92 -29.44
N GLU A 358 -16.68 30.13 -29.27
CA GLU A 358 -15.33 30.34 -28.72
C GLU A 358 -15.13 29.67 -27.35
N LYS A 359 -16.17 29.65 -26.51
CA LYS A 359 -16.14 29.00 -25.19
C LYS A 359 -15.90 27.49 -25.28
N GLU A 360 -16.50 26.81 -26.24
CA GLU A 360 -16.34 25.36 -26.42
C GLU A 360 -14.92 25.04 -26.90
N VAL A 361 -14.40 25.85 -27.83
CA VAL A 361 -13.04 25.72 -28.37
C VAL A 361 -11.99 26.00 -27.29
N ALA A 362 -12.18 27.04 -26.48
CA ALA A 362 -11.26 27.42 -25.42
C ALA A 362 -11.12 26.33 -24.33
N LEU A 363 -12.17 25.55 -24.09
CA LEU A 363 -12.12 24.43 -23.15
C LEU A 363 -11.24 23.28 -23.64
N MET A 364 -11.04 23.14 -24.95
CA MET A 364 -10.32 22.01 -25.57
C MET A 364 -8.93 22.39 -26.08
N THR A 365 -8.74 23.64 -26.49
CA THR A 365 -7.46 24.14 -27.05
C THR A 365 -6.35 24.07 -26.01
N GLY A 366 -5.13 23.73 -26.46
CA GLY A 366 -3.97 23.61 -25.59
C GLY A 366 -3.97 22.34 -24.72
N ARG A 367 -4.80 21.35 -25.04
CA ARG A 367 -4.88 20.08 -24.30
C ARG A 367 -4.38 18.90 -25.11
N TRP A 368 -3.92 17.89 -24.38
CA TRP A 368 -3.53 16.60 -24.92
C TRP A 368 -4.72 15.67 -25.03
N PHE A 369 -4.79 14.99 -26.17
CA PHE A 369 -5.75 13.95 -26.47
C PHE A 369 -5.04 12.64 -26.81
N VAL A 370 -5.78 11.55 -26.65
CA VAL A 370 -5.35 10.18 -26.87
C VAL A 370 -6.31 9.49 -27.80
N GLU A 371 -5.76 8.90 -28.85
CA GLU A 371 -6.45 7.99 -29.75
C GLU A 371 -5.84 6.59 -29.57
N GLY A 372 -6.67 5.53 -29.57
CA GLY A 372 -6.22 4.16 -29.33
C GLY A 372 -6.02 3.81 -27.85
N GLU A 373 -5.45 2.62 -27.58
CA GLU A 373 -5.33 2.05 -26.23
C GLU A 373 -3.99 1.33 -26.01
N GLY A 374 -3.45 1.41 -24.79
CA GLY A 374 -2.23 0.70 -24.43
C GLY A 374 -1.02 1.14 -25.26
N ASN A 375 -0.31 0.18 -25.86
CA ASN A 375 0.91 0.49 -26.64
C ASN A 375 0.62 1.11 -28.01
N SER A 376 -0.63 1.07 -28.49
CA SER A 376 -1.02 1.71 -29.76
C SER A 376 -1.52 3.14 -29.57
N GLU A 377 -1.46 3.68 -28.34
CA GLU A 377 -1.86 5.04 -28.03
C GLU A 377 -1.10 6.08 -28.87
N GLN A 378 -1.86 6.99 -29.47
CA GLN A 378 -1.33 8.14 -30.18
C GLN A 378 -1.70 9.41 -29.43
N ARG A 379 -0.68 10.18 -29.04
CA ARG A 379 -0.80 11.47 -28.36
C ARG A 379 -0.93 12.57 -29.41
N ARG A 380 -2.00 13.35 -29.29
CA ARG A 380 -2.31 14.46 -30.18
C ARG A 380 -2.53 15.72 -29.37
N PHE A 381 -1.84 16.80 -29.71
CA PHE A 381 -2.03 18.10 -29.08
C PHE A 381 -2.99 18.95 -29.90
N PHE A 382 -4.07 19.42 -29.28
CA PHE A 382 -4.94 20.41 -29.88
C PHE A 382 -4.19 21.74 -29.86
N PHE A 383 -3.44 22.01 -30.93
CA PHE A 383 -2.55 23.16 -30.97
C PHE A 383 -3.31 24.46 -31.21
N ALA A 384 -4.18 24.49 -32.22
CA ALA A 384 -5.02 25.64 -32.54
C ALA A 384 -6.26 25.21 -33.33
N LEU A 385 -7.30 26.04 -33.28
CA LEU A 385 -8.39 25.99 -34.25
C LEU A 385 -8.08 27.00 -35.36
N LEU A 386 -8.15 26.57 -36.61
CA LEU A 386 -8.04 27.45 -37.78
C LEU A 386 -9.43 28.07 -38.03
N PRO A 387 -9.64 29.38 -37.78
CA PRO A 387 -10.97 29.98 -37.81
C PRO A 387 -11.59 29.96 -39.21
N GLU A 388 -10.76 30.12 -40.24
CA GLU A 388 -11.19 30.17 -41.64
C GLU A 388 -11.78 28.87 -42.16
N THR A 389 -11.43 27.72 -41.57
CA THR A 389 -11.91 26.41 -42.03
C THR A 389 -12.59 25.58 -40.94
N CYS A 390 -12.63 26.08 -39.70
CA CYS A 390 -13.07 25.34 -38.52
C CYS A 390 -12.34 24.00 -38.35
N GLU A 391 -11.06 23.95 -38.70
CA GLU A 391 -10.24 22.75 -38.59
C GLU A 391 -9.34 22.83 -37.36
N VAL A 392 -9.30 21.76 -36.57
CA VAL A 392 -8.34 21.57 -35.49
C VAL A 392 -6.99 21.22 -36.11
N LEU A 393 -5.98 22.03 -35.82
CA LEU A 393 -4.59 21.77 -36.15
C LEU A 393 -3.97 20.90 -35.05
N TRP A 394 -3.63 19.67 -35.41
CA TRP A 394 -3.03 18.70 -34.50
C TRP A 394 -1.51 18.70 -34.61
N THR A 395 -0.82 18.68 -33.48
CA THR A 395 0.63 18.46 -33.42
C THR A 395 1.01 17.33 -32.48
N ASN A 396 2.21 16.77 -32.65
CA ASN A 396 2.80 15.86 -31.66
C ASN A 396 3.56 16.63 -30.55
N GLY A 397 4.19 15.89 -29.63
CA GLY A 397 5.03 16.44 -28.55
C GLY A 397 6.15 17.37 -29.03
N ALA A 398 6.69 17.13 -30.22
CA ALA A 398 7.77 17.89 -30.82
C ALA A 398 7.29 19.04 -31.73
N GLY A 399 6.00 19.40 -31.69
CA GLY A 399 5.44 20.49 -32.49
C GLY A 399 5.30 20.19 -33.99
N VAL A 400 5.46 18.94 -34.42
CA VAL A 400 5.28 18.51 -35.82
C VAL A 400 3.79 18.34 -36.10
N LYS A 401 3.32 18.83 -37.26
CA LYS A 401 1.94 18.66 -37.74
C LYS A 401 1.60 17.18 -37.88
N LEU A 402 0.49 16.77 -37.25
CA LEU A 402 -0.11 15.45 -37.42
C LEU A 402 -1.23 15.47 -38.46
N GLY A 403 -1.94 16.59 -38.58
CA GLY A 403 -3.01 16.74 -39.55
C GLY A 403 -4.00 17.84 -39.18
N LEU A 404 -5.05 17.94 -39.99
CA LEU A 404 -6.20 18.80 -39.78
C LEU A 404 -7.43 17.93 -39.58
N LEU A 405 -8.31 18.31 -38.66
CA LEU A 405 -9.58 17.61 -38.43
C LEU A 405 -10.71 18.64 -38.31
N PRO A 406 -11.77 18.57 -39.13
CA PRO A 406 -12.92 19.46 -38.97
C PRO A 406 -13.50 19.38 -37.55
N TRP A 407 -13.90 20.53 -37.00
CA TRP A 407 -14.44 20.65 -35.64
C TRP A 407 -15.60 19.67 -35.39
N SER A 408 -16.52 19.52 -36.36
CA SER A 408 -17.63 18.58 -36.27
C SER A 408 -17.18 17.12 -36.08
N ARG A 409 -16.16 16.69 -36.84
CA ARG A 409 -15.58 15.34 -36.71
C ARG A 409 -14.77 15.17 -35.43
N PHE A 410 -14.14 16.25 -34.94
CA PHE A 410 -13.51 16.24 -33.63
C PHE A 410 -14.54 16.01 -32.52
N VAL A 411 -15.64 16.77 -32.49
CA VAL A 411 -16.73 16.59 -31.52
C VAL A 411 -17.30 15.18 -31.61
N GLU A 412 -17.59 14.69 -32.81
CA GLU A 412 -18.08 13.32 -33.02
C GLU A 412 -17.11 12.26 -32.46
N SER A 413 -15.81 12.41 -32.73
CA SER A 413 -14.78 11.49 -32.24
C SER A 413 -14.61 11.56 -30.72
N PHE A 414 -14.74 12.76 -30.16
CA PHE A 414 -14.67 12.99 -28.72
C PHE A 414 -15.88 12.37 -27.99
N ASP A 415 -17.09 12.60 -28.50
CA ASP A 415 -18.34 12.08 -27.93
C ASP A 415 -18.44 10.56 -28.03
N ARG A 416 -17.92 9.97 -29.12
CA ARG A 416 -17.80 8.52 -29.28
C ARG A 416 -16.71 7.89 -28.42
N GLY A 417 -15.84 8.71 -27.81
CA GLY A 417 -14.72 8.25 -26.99
C GLY A 417 -13.57 7.64 -27.77
N THR A 418 -13.53 7.78 -29.11
CA THR A 418 -12.37 7.36 -29.91
C THR A 418 -11.18 8.28 -29.68
N LEU A 419 -11.45 9.56 -29.44
CA LEU A 419 -10.48 10.57 -29.02
C LEU A 419 -10.79 11.01 -27.58
N ARG A 420 -9.87 10.78 -26.64
CA ARG A 420 -10.09 11.02 -25.21
C ARG A 420 -9.14 12.08 -24.68
N LEU A 421 -9.58 12.89 -23.72
CA LEU A 421 -8.69 13.81 -23.02
C LEU A 421 -7.66 13.02 -22.22
N LEU A 422 -6.39 13.42 -22.31
CA LEU A 422 -5.35 12.89 -21.45
C LEU A 422 -5.59 13.42 -20.02
N PRO A 423 -5.72 12.56 -18.99
CA PRO A 423 -6.03 12.99 -17.62
C PRO A 423 -5.03 14.00 -17.06
N PRO A 424 -5.41 14.89 -16.13
CA PRO A 424 -4.45 15.81 -15.52
C PRO A 424 -3.32 15.05 -14.83
N LEU A 425 -2.09 15.55 -14.98
CA LEU A 425 -0.90 14.97 -14.34
C LEU A 425 -0.86 15.35 -12.87
N LYS A 426 -0.44 14.40 -12.03
CA LYS A 426 0.12 14.69 -10.71
C LYS A 426 1.65 14.64 -10.77
N PRO A 427 2.37 15.74 -10.44
CA PRO A 427 3.83 15.74 -10.34
C PRO A 427 4.32 14.65 -9.36
N PHE A 428 5.48 14.08 -9.64
CA PHE A 428 6.14 13.10 -8.76
C PHE A 428 6.31 13.63 -7.34
N GLY A 429 6.70 14.89 -7.17
CA GLY A 429 6.86 15.50 -5.85
C GLY A 429 5.56 15.49 -5.03
N GLU A 430 4.41 15.71 -5.67
CA GLU A 430 3.09 15.64 -5.03
C GLU A 430 2.73 14.19 -4.70
N VAL A 431 2.94 13.26 -5.64
CA VAL A 431 2.70 11.82 -5.42
C VAL A 431 3.53 11.29 -4.25
N LEU A 432 4.79 11.68 -4.16
CA LEU A 432 5.68 11.35 -3.05
C LEU A 432 5.10 11.85 -1.73
N ALA A 433 4.74 13.14 -1.65
CA ALA A 433 4.19 13.74 -0.45
C ALA A 433 2.88 13.08 -0.01
N GLU A 434 1.94 12.86 -0.94
CA GLU A 434 0.66 12.19 -0.66
C GLU A 434 0.86 10.73 -0.21
N THR A 435 1.74 10.00 -0.89
CA THR A 435 2.02 8.59 -0.59
C THR A 435 2.63 8.44 0.80
N ILE A 436 3.68 9.21 1.11
CA ILE A 436 4.33 9.17 2.44
C ILE A 436 3.35 9.63 3.53
N THR A 437 2.52 10.65 3.26
CA THR A 437 1.49 11.07 4.21
C THR A 437 0.50 9.95 4.49
N SER A 438 0.03 9.26 3.45
CA SER A 438 -0.88 8.12 3.60
C SER A 438 -0.25 6.98 4.39
N LEU A 439 1.02 6.64 4.10
CA LEU A 439 1.74 5.57 4.80
C LEU A 439 2.04 5.94 6.26
N SER A 440 2.31 7.20 6.55
CA SER A 440 2.48 7.71 7.92
C SER A 440 1.20 7.54 8.74
N VAL A 441 0.02 7.80 8.16
CA VAL A 441 -1.26 7.55 8.85
C VAL A 441 -1.45 6.06 9.16
N VAL A 442 -1.08 5.17 8.21
CA VAL A 442 -1.13 3.72 8.43
C VAL A 442 -0.17 3.31 9.55
N LEU A 443 1.06 3.84 9.55
CA LEU A 443 2.05 3.59 10.59
C LEU A 443 1.54 3.99 11.98
N GLU A 444 0.97 5.18 12.13
CA GLU A 444 0.45 5.65 13.42
C GLU A 444 -0.70 4.76 13.92
N ARG A 445 -1.59 4.31 13.02
CA ARG A 445 -2.62 3.33 13.36
C ARG A 445 -2.01 1.99 13.83
N GLN A 446 -0.98 1.51 13.13
CA GLN A 446 -0.28 0.27 13.52
C GLN A 446 0.44 0.40 14.88
N LYS A 447 1.07 1.54 15.16
CA LYS A 447 1.71 1.81 16.46
C LYS A 447 0.68 1.74 17.58
N LEU A 448 -0.44 2.44 17.43
CA LEU A 448 -1.52 2.44 18.42
C LEU A 448 -2.06 1.02 18.66
N GLN A 449 -2.27 0.24 17.59
CA GLN A 449 -2.70 -1.16 17.70
C GLN A 449 -1.68 -2.04 18.42
N ARG A 450 -0.39 -1.88 18.13
CA ARG A 450 0.69 -2.64 18.82
C ARG A 450 0.79 -2.25 20.29
N GLU A 451 0.63 -0.99 20.63
CA GLU A 451 0.63 -0.52 22.01
C GLU A 451 -0.57 -1.05 22.80
N GLN A 452 -1.77 -1.05 22.20
CA GLN A 452 -2.96 -1.65 22.80
C GLN A 452 -2.78 -3.16 23.00
N ALA A 453 -2.32 -3.89 21.98
CA ALA A 453 -2.05 -5.32 22.08
C ALA A 453 -0.97 -5.63 23.14
N ALA A 454 0.07 -4.81 23.24
CA ALA A 454 1.11 -4.97 24.27
C ALA A 454 0.58 -4.70 25.69
N LYS A 455 -0.30 -3.69 25.87
CA LYS A 455 -0.98 -3.42 27.15
C LYS A 455 -1.90 -4.58 27.52
N GLU A 456 -2.69 -5.09 26.59
CA GLU A 456 -3.55 -6.25 26.82
C GLU A 456 -2.74 -7.52 27.13
N ALA A 457 -1.64 -7.76 26.42
CA ALA A 457 -0.77 -8.91 26.67
C ALA A 457 -0.11 -8.82 28.05
N LYS A 458 0.34 -7.63 28.48
CA LYS A 458 0.86 -7.40 29.84
C LYS A 458 -0.22 -7.62 30.89
N ALA A 459 -1.42 -7.07 30.69
CA ALA A 459 -2.53 -7.26 31.62
C ALA A 459 -2.92 -8.75 31.75
N ARG A 460 -2.96 -9.49 30.63
CA ARG A 460 -3.20 -10.94 30.64
C ARG A 460 -2.07 -11.71 31.33
N ALA A 461 -0.81 -11.33 31.10
CA ALA A 461 0.34 -11.95 31.75
C ALA A 461 0.36 -11.70 33.27
N GLU A 462 0.03 -10.47 33.70
CA GLU A 462 -0.11 -10.12 35.11
C GLU A 462 -1.29 -10.85 35.76
N ALA A 463 -2.45 -10.93 35.07
CA ALA A 463 -3.60 -11.69 35.56
C ALA A 463 -3.26 -13.19 35.73
N LEU A 464 -2.61 -13.80 34.73
CA LEU A 464 -2.16 -15.19 34.81
C LEU A 464 -1.13 -15.40 35.92
N ARG A 465 -0.24 -14.42 36.14
CA ARG A 465 0.75 -14.47 37.23
C ARG A 465 0.06 -14.40 38.59
N ARG A 466 -0.90 -13.48 38.78
CA ARG A 466 -1.70 -13.39 40.01
C ARG A 466 -2.48 -14.67 40.27
N GLU A 467 -3.14 -15.23 39.25
CA GLU A 467 -3.86 -16.50 39.37
C GLU A 467 -2.92 -17.65 39.78
N LYS A 468 -1.71 -17.73 39.22
CA LYS A 468 -0.69 -18.70 39.62
C LYS A 468 -0.21 -18.48 41.06
N GLU A 469 0.07 -17.25 41.46
CA GLU A 469 0.50 -16.90 42.82
C GLU A 469 -0.61 -17.22 43.85
N GLU A 470 -1.88 -16.90 43.56
CA GLU A 470 -3.02 -17.25 44.41
C GLU A 470 -3.23 -18.77 44.50
N ALA A 471 -3.10 -19.50 43.40
CA ALA A 471 -3.18 -20.95 43.38
C ALA A 471 -2.03 -21.62 44.15
N GLU A 472 -0.83 -21.03 44.11
CA GLU A 472 0.32 -21.49 44.88
C GLU A 472 0.17 -21.18 46.37
N GLN A 473 -0.31 -19.99 46.73
CA GLN A 473 -0.64 -19.64 48.12
C GLN A 473 -1.73 -20.55 48.70
N ARG A 474 -2.80 -20.86 47.94
CA ARG A 474 -3.83 -21.81 48.37
C ARG A 474 -3.24 -23.20 48.60
N ARG A 475 -2.38 -23.69 47.70
CA ARG A 475 -1.69 -24.98 47.88
C ARG A 475 -0.79 -24.98 49.12
N GLN A 476 -0.07 -23.88 49.38
CA GLN A 476 0.76 -23.75 50.58
C GLN A 476 -0.10 -23.71 51.85
N GLN A 477 -1.21 -22.98 51.85
CA GLN A 477 -2.15 -22.93 52.98
C GLN A 477 -2.79 -24.31 53.25
N GLU A 478 -3.21 -25.02 52.20
CA GLU A 478 -3.74 -26.39 52.32
C GLU A 478 -2.69 -27.38 52.85
N GLN A 479 -1.44 -27.28 52.38
CA GLN A 479 -0.34 -28.12 52.88
C GLN A 479 -0.01 -27.81 54.35
N ALA A 480 0.05 -26.53 54.73
CA ALA A 480 0.28 -26.11 56.11
C ALA A 480 -0.86 -26.56 57.03
N ALA A 481 -2.12 -26.42 56.60
CA ALA A 481 -3.28 -26.91 57.34
C ALA A 481 -3.24 -28.43 57.53
N ARG A 482 -2.90 -29.20 56.48
CA ARG A 482 -2.70 -30.66 56.60
C ARG A 482 -1.57 -31.04 57.55
N GLN A 483 -0.46 -30.30 57.54
CA GLN A 483 0.65 -30.53 58.47
C GLN A 483 0.26 -30.21 59.91
N GLN A 484 -0.48 -29.13 60.15
CA GLN A 484 -1.00 -28.79 61.48
C GLN A 484 -2.00 -29.83 61.99
N GLU A 485 -2.91 -30.30 61.14
CA GLU A 485 -3.85 -31.39 61.47
C GLU A 485 -3.10 -32.68 61.84
N LEU A 486 -2.08 -33.05 61.07
CA LEU A 486 -1.26 -34.24 61.32
C LEU A 486 -0.46 -34.11 62.63
N ALA A 487 0.15 -32.95 62.88
CA ALA A 487 0.89 -32.67 64.11
C ALA A 487 -0.02 -32.71 65.34
N ARG A 488 -1.24 -32.17 65.25
CA ARG A 488 -2.24 -32.24 66.33
C ARG A 488 -2.66 -33.68 66.63
N ARG A 489 -2.83 -34.52 65.59
CA ARG A 489 -3.11 -35.96 65.76
C ARG A 489 -1.93 -36.70 66.40
N GLN A 490 -0.70 -36.39 66.01
CA GLN A 490 0.50 -36.99 66.61
C GLN A 490 0.66 -36.59 68.08
N GLN A 491 0.43 -35.32 68.42
CA GLN A 491 0.47 -34.85 69.81
C GLN A 491 -0.62 -35.51 70.67
N ALA A 492 -1.84 -35.64 70.15
CA ALA A 492 -2.93 -36.32 70.85
C ALA A 492 -2.63 -37.82 71.05
N ALA A 493 -2.06 -38.50 70.04
CA ALA A 493 -1.66 -39.89 70.15
C ALA A 493 -0.51 -40.10 71.14
N ALA A 494 0.49 -39.21 71.15
CA ALA A 494 1.60 -39.28 72.11
C ALA A 494 1.14 -39.03 73.55
N ALA A 495 0.23 -38.08 73.77
CA ALA A 495 -0.37 -37.84 75.08
C ALA A 495 -1.21 -39.03 75.57
N GLN A 496 -1.93 -39.70 74.66
CA GLN A 496 -2.67 -40.92 74.96
C GLN A 496 -1.73 -42.07 75.37
N GLN A 497 -0.61 -42.26 74.64
CA GLN A 497 0.38 -43.29 74.96
C GLN A 497 1.03 -43.06 76.33
N LEU A 498 1.37 -41.81 76.67
CA LEU A 498 1.94 -41.49 77.97
C LEU A 498 0.95 -41.78 79.12
N ALA A 499 -0.33 -41.46 78.93
CA ALA A 499 -1.38 -41.72 79.90
C ALA A 499 -1.67 -43.23 80.09
N ASP A 500 -1.59 -44.00 79.00
CA ASP A 500 -1.74 -45.46 79.05
C ASP A 500 -0.54 -46.12 79.76
N GLU A 501 0.69 -45.64 79.53
CA GLU A 501 1.90 -46.11 80.22
C GLU A 501 1.88 -45.79 81.72
N GLU A 502 1.44 -44.60 82.12
CA GLU A 502 1.27 -44.23 83.54
C GLU A 502 0.20 -45.09 84.22
N ALA A 503 -0.92 -45.36 83.55
CA ALA A 503 -1.99 -46.20 84.09
C ALA A 503 -1.57 -47.68 84.25
N GLU A 504 -0.72 -48.20 83.36
CA GLU A 504 -0.19 -49.55 83.45
C GLU A 504 0.83 -49.70 84.59
N GLN A 505 1.67 -48.69 84.83
CA GLN A 505 2.60 -48.67 85.97
C GLN A 505 1.88 -48.63 87.32
N ASP A 506 0.84 -47.81 87.44
CA ASP A 506 0.02 -47.74 88.65
C ASP A 506 -0.69 -49.06 88.96
N ARG A 507 -1.12 -49.79 87.92
CA ARG A 507 -1.76 -51.10 88.07
C ARG A 507 -0.78 -52.16 88.56
N LEU A 508 0.43 -52.20 87.98
CA LEU A 508 1.50 -53.11 88.39
C LEU A 508 1.97 -52.86 89.82
N LEU A 509 2.00 -51.61 90.28
CA LEU A 509 2.38 -51.27 91.65
C LEU A 509 1.37 -51.82 92.66
N ARG A 510 0.06 -51.65 92.38
CA ARG A 510 -1.03 -52.17 93.23
C ARG A 510 -1.07 -53.69 93.29
N GLU A 511 -0.80 -54.38 92.18
CA GLU A 511 -0.69 -55.84 92.16
C GLU A 511 0.48 -56.35 93.00
N LYS A 512 1.64 -55.66 92.96
CA LYS A 512 2.81 -55.99 93.79
C LYS A 512 2.57 -55.74 95.28
N GLU A 513 1.94 -54.62 95.65
CA GLU A 513 1.57 -54.32 97.04
C GLU A 513 0.56 -55.35 97.60
N ALA A 514 -0.44 -55.74 96.80
CA ALA A 514 -1.41 -56.75 97.20
C ALA A 514 -0.76 -58.12 97.43
N ALA A 515 0.14 -58.55 96.53
CA ALA A 515 0.86 -59.81 96.66
C ALA A 515 1.84 -59.81 97.86
N ALA A 516 2.54 -58.69 98.10
CA ALA A 516 3.42 -58.54 99.25
C ALA A 516 2.65 -58.56 100.58
N ARG A 517 1.43 -57.99 100.60
CA ARG A 517 0.54 -58.00 101.76
C ARG A 517 0.02 -59.39 102.10
N GLU A 518 -0.35 -60.17 101.09
CA GLU A 518 -0.73 -61.58 101.26
C GLU A 518 0.45 -62.41 101.80
N LEU A 519 1.67 -62.17 101.30
CA LEU A 519 2.89 -62.80 101.80
C LEU A 519 3.14 -62.48 103.28
N VAL A 520 3.00 -61.22 103.70
CA VAL A 520 3.15 -60.82 105.11
C VAL A 520 2.08 -61.44 106.01
N ASP A 521 0.83 -61.46 105.58
CA ASP A 521 -0.27 -62.04 106.37
C ASP A 521 -0.09 -63.55 106.58
N SER A 522 0.46 -64.25 105.57
CA SER A 522 0.74 -65.69 105.62
C SER A 522 1.86 -66.12 106.58
N ILE A 523 2.67 -65.19 107.09
CA ILE A 523 3.76 -65.48 108.04
C ILE A 523 3.18 -65.88 109.40
N LYS A 524 3.15 -67.18 109.69
CA LYS A 524 2.76 -67.73 111.00
C LYS A 524 3.87 -67.56 112.03
N LEU A 525 3.51 -67.60 113.32
CA LEU A 525 4.47 -67.60 114.43
C LEU A 525 5.53 -68.69 114.20
N GLY A 526 6.80 -68.28 114.15
CA GLY A 526 7.94 -69.13 113.82
C GLY A 526 8.37 -69.18 112.35
N GLY A 527 7.70 -68.46 111.44
CA GLY A 527 8.12 -68.28 110.04
C GLY A 527 9.38 -67.41 109.92
N TRP A 528 10.16 -67.60 108.86
CA TRP A 528 11.43 -66.90 108.64
C TRP A 528 11.32 -65.87 107.53
N ILE A 529 11.94 -64.72 107.72
CA ILE A 529 12.21 -63.73 106.68
C ILE A 529 13.72 -63.61 106.48
N VAL A 530 14.12 -63.23 105.28
CA VAL A 530 15.47 -62.83 104.93
C VAL A 530 15.45 -61.34 104.69
N GLU A 531 16.25 -60.61 105.45
CA GLU A 531 16.55 -59.21 105.18
C GLU A 531 17.85 -59.16 104.38
N GLU A 532 17.79 -58.61 103.17
CA GLU A 532 18.97 -58.31 102.37
C GLU A 532 19.60 -57.03 102.92
N SER A 533 20.85 -57.14 103.38
CA SER A 533 21.53 -55.97 103.94
C SER A 533 21.77 -54.93 102.84
N THR A 534 21.33 -53.70 103.09
CA THR A 534 21.47 -52.56 102.17
C THR A 534 22.89 -52.00 102.09
N GLY A 535 23.87 -52.63 102.77
CA GLY A 535 25.30 -52.32 102.68
C GLY A 535 26.09 -53.42 101.98
N GLU A 536 26.88 -53.05 100.97
CA GLU A 536 27.73 -53.97 100.19
C GLU A 536 28.57 -54.89 101.10
N GLY A 537 28.34 -56.20 101.00
CA GLY A 537 29.23 -57.24 101.54
C GLY A 537 28.84 -57.89 102.87
N GLN A 538 27.69 -57.56 103.47
CA GLN A 538 27.19 -58.30 104.64
C GLN A 538 26.29 -59.48 104.24
N PRO A 539 26.42 -60.66 104.88
CA PRO A 539 25.59 -61.81 104.58
C PRO A 539 24.12 -61.55 104.98
N PRO A 540 23.15 -62.04 104.20
CA PRO A 540 21.72 -61.82 104.47
C PRO A 540 21.31 -62.37 105.84
N VAL A 541 20.57 -61.59 106.60
CA VAL A 541 20.18 -61.92 107.97
C VAL A 541 18.84 -62.67 107.96
N ARG A 542 18.79 -63.83 108.61
CA ARG A 542 17.56 -64.62 108.73
C ARG A 542 16.90 -64.35 110.07
N LEU A 543 15.71 -63.77 110.04
CA LEU A 543 14.97 -63.42 111.25
C LEU A 543 13.69 -64.26 111.32
N LYS A 544 13.42 -64.85 112.48
CA LYS A 544 12.26 -65.68 112.77
C LYS A 544 11.19 -64.86 113.46
N LEU A 545 9.94 -64.95 113.01
CA LEU A 545 8.82 -64.25 113.64
C LEU A 545 8.59 -64.82 115.05
N ALA A 546 8.89 -64.03 116.07
CA ALA A 546 8.73 -64.41 117.47
C ALA A 546 7.35 -64.06 118.02
N VAL A 547 6.86 -62.84 117.70
CA VAL A 547 5.61 -62.32 118.25
C VAL A 547 4.88 -61.52 117.18
N ARG A 548 3.56 -61.76 117.06
CA ARG A 548 2.63 -60.96 116.25
C ARG A 548 1.66 -60.26 117.19
N ILE A 549 1.64 -58.93 117.16
CA ILE A 549 0.78 -58.09 118.00
C ILE A 549 -0.31 -57.48 117.11
N ASN A 550 -1.51 -58.06 117.14
CA ASN A 550 -2.59 -57.70 116.22
C ASN A 550 -3.17 -56.29 116.47
N ALA A 551 -3.24 -55.83 117.73
CA ALA A 551 -3.83 -54.53 118.08
C ALA A 551 -3.05 -53.32 117.50
N SER A 552 -1.73 -53.47 117.34
CA SER A 552 -0.84 -52.44 116.78
C SER A 552 -0.25 -52.82 115.42
N LYS A 553 -0.71 -53.92 114.82
CA LYS A 553 -0.20 -54.47 113.53
C LYS A 553 1.33 -54.55 113.47
N LYS A 554 1.96 -55.00 114.56
CA LYS A 554 3.42 -55.06 114.72
C LYS A 554 3.91 -56.51 114.73
N LEU A 555 4.96 -56.78 113.96
CA LEU A 555 5.63 -58.07 113.84
C LEU A 555 7.04 -57.95 114.40
N VAL A 556 7.38 -58.81 115.36
CA VAL A 556 8.69 -58.80 116.01
C VAL A 556 9.44 -60.05 115.60
N PHE A 557 10.59 -59.87 114.95
CA PHE A 557 11.44 -60.95 114.48
C PHE A 557 12.73 -61.04 115.30
N VAL A 558 13.23 -62.27 115.46
CA VAL A 558 14.43 -62.61 116.24
C VAL A 558 15.37 -63.55 115.48
N ASP A 559 16.68 -63.42 115.67
CA ASP A 559 17.67 -64.30 115.04
C ASP A 559 17.71 -65.71 115.69
N ARG A 560 18.45 -66.65 115.10
CA ARG A 560 18.59 -68.09 115.49
C ARG A 560 18.92 -68.33 116.96
N LEU A 561 19.50 -67.35 117.64
CA LEU A 561 19.91 -67.38 119.06
C LEU A 561 18.98 -66.56 119.98
N GLY A 562 17.93 -65.93 119.45
CA GLY A 562 16.92 -65.19 120.22
C GLY A 562 17.34 -63.82 120.77
N LEU A 563 18.49 -63.27 120.36
CA LEU A 563 19.11 -62.08 120.97
C LEU A 563 18.87 -60.76 120.21
N ASN A 564 18.74 -60.77 118.88
CA ASN A 564 18.53 -59.56 118.08
C ASN A 564 17.04 -59.35 117.77
N ARG A 565 16.47 -58.21 118.14
CA ARG A 565 15.05 -57.87 117.98
C ARG A 565 14.87 -56.82 116.88
N SER A 566 14.31 -57.22 115.74
CA SER A 566 13.88 -56.31 114.67
C SER A 566 12.36 -56.22 114.66
N GLU A 567 11.82 -55.02 114.55
CA GLU A 567 10.39 -54.76 114.64
C GLU A 567 9.88 -54.10 113.38
N PHE A 568 8.89 -54.70 112.73
CA PHE A 568 8.25 -54.14 111.54
C PHE A 568 6.76 -53.92 111.78
N LEU A 569 6.22 -52.81 111.32
CA LEU A 569 4.77 -52.69 111.10
C LEU A 569 4.39 -53.53 109.87
N VAL A 570 3.17 -54.06 109.83
CA VAL A 570 2.69 -54.85 108.67
C VAL A 570 2.83 -54.05 107.37
N ASP A 571 2.46 -52.77 107.36
CA ASP A 571 2.58 -51.90 106.17
C ASP A 571 4.05 -51.67 105.78
N GLN A 572 4.93 -51.43 106.75
CA GLN A 572 6.37 -51.27 106.49
C GLN A 572 7.01 -52.55 105.95
N LEU A 573 6.61 -53.71 106.47
CA LEU A 573 7.13 -54.99 105.98
C LEU A 573 6.66 -55.26 104.54
N VAL A 574 5.46 -54.82 104.17
CA VAL A 574 4.95 -54.90 102.80
C VAL A 574 5.75 -53.98 101.88
N ASP A 575 6.01 -52.74 102.28
CA ASP A 575 6.80 -51.79 101.50
C ASP A 575 8.22 -52.31 101.25
N GLU A 576 8.87 -52.88 102.28
CA GLU A 576 10.21 -53.46 102.16
C GLU A 576 10.25 -54.76 101.30
N ILE A 577 9.14 -55.49 101.22
CA ILE A 577 9.00 -56.64 100.30
C ILE A 577 8.78 -56.16 98.86
N VAL A 578 7.98 -55.10 98.64
CA VAL A 578 7.77 -54.49 97.32
C VAL A 578 9.05 -53.86 96.79
N ALA A 579 9.84 -53.23 97.67
CA ALA A 579 11.17 -52.70 97.38
C ALA A 579 12.23 -53.80 97.15
N GLY A 580 11.93 -55.04 97.51
CA GLY A 580 12.81 -56.21 97.32
C GLY A 580 13.88 -56.40 98.39
N HIS A 581 13.87 -55.60 99.46
CA HIS A 581 14.85 -55.67 100.55
C HIS A 581 14.56 -56.81 101.54
N ILE A 582 13.30 -57.27 101.63
CA ILE A 582 12.91 -58.38 102.49
C ILE A 582 12.24 -59.49 101.67
N ARG A 583 12.61 -60.75 101.92
CA ARG A 583 11.99 -61.93 101.30
C ARG A 583 11.46 -62.89 102.36
N VAL A 584 10.22 -63.34 102.19
CA VAL A 584 9.59 -64.33 103.08
C VAL A 584 10.00 -65.74 102.67
N LEU A 585 10.47 -66.57 103.61
CA LEU A 585 10.78 -67.97 103.36
C LEU A 585 9.57 -68.85 103.68
N GLY A 586 8.99 -69.47 102.64
CA GLY A 586 7.85 -70.39 102.77
C GLY A 586 8.19 -71.70 103.51
N LEU A 587 7.17 -72.31 104.13
CA LEU A 587 7.22 -73.51 104.99
C LEU A 587 7.59 -74.84 104.28
N SER A 588 8.23 -74.80 103.12
CA SER A 588 8.62 -75.97 102.33
C SER A 588 10.03 -75.83 101.75
N ALA A 589 10.96 -75.35 102.57
CA ALA A 589 12.37 -75.16 102.23
C ALA A 589 13.25 -76.36 102.65
N GLU A 590 12.80 -77.57 102.33
CA GLU A 590 13.65 -78.74 102.16
C GLU A 590 13.21 -79.38 100.85
N PHE A 591 13.87 -79.06 99.71
CA PHE A 591 14.07 -79.97 98.56
C PHE A 591 14.77 -79.37 97.33
N ASP A 592 15.04 -78.06 97.22
CA ASP A 592 15.48 -77.46 95.93
C ASP A 592 16.93 -76.92 95.89
N ASP A 593 17.78 -77.25 96.88
CA ASP A 593 19.19 -76.82 96.94
C ASP A 593 20.14 -77.68 96.07
N THR A 594 19.60 -78.47 95.14
CA THR A 594 20.42 -79.35 94.26
C THR A 594 20.17 -79.21 92.76
N LEU A 595 19.27 -78.32 92.30
CA LEU A 595 18.95 -78.21 90.85
C LEU A 595 19.31 -76.86 90.18
N SER A 596 19.73 -75.82 90.90
CA SER A 596 20.08 -74.53 90.28
C SER A 596 21.54 -74.38 89.84
N ARG A 597 22.42 -75.35 90.15
CA ARG A 597 23.86 -75.29 89.78
C ARG A 597 24.18 -75.78 88.36
N VAL A 598 23.23 -76.29 87.58
CA VAL A 598 23.54 -77.03 86.33
C VAL A 598 22.74 -76.62 85.07
N VAL A 599 21.90 -75.58 85.08
CA VAL A 599 21.25 -75.15 83.83
C VAL A 599 21.22 -73.63 83.71
N GLY A 600 21.87 -73.08 82.67
CA GLY A 600 21.55 -71.72 82.22
C GLY A 600 22.69 -70.83 81.72
N ARG A 601 23.91 -71.32 81.48
CA ARG A 601 24.67 -70.82 80.33
C ARG A 601 23.76 -71.03 79.12
N ILE A 602 23.36 -69.95 78.43
CA ILE A 602 22.85 -69.84 77.04
C ILE A 602 21.79 -68.71 76.98
N ARG A 603 22.23 -67.47 76.75
CA ARG A 603 21.91 -66.69 75.53
C ARG A 603 22.52 -65.29 75.61
N VAL A 604 23.73 -65.21 75.06
CA VAL A 604 24.19 -64.05 74.29
C VAL A 604 23.65 -64.21 72.87
N GLY A 605 23.08 -63.14 72.30
CA GLY A 605 23.14 -62.91 70.84
C GLY A 605 21.82 -62.63 70.11
N ARG A 606 21.82 -61.44 69.48
CA ARG A 606 21.09 -60.98 68.27
C ARG A 606 19.59 -60.67 68.42
N ASN A 607 19.06 -59.52 67.98
CA ASN A 607 19.54 -58.50 67.03
C ASN A 607 19.48 -57.08 67.60
#